data_AF-A0A4S8LWU7-F1
#
_entry.id   AF-A0A4S8LWU7-F1
#
_cell.length_a   1.000
_cell.length_b   1.000
_cell.length_c   1.000
_cell.angle_alpha   90.00
_cell.angle_beta   90.00
_cell.angle_gamma   90.00
#
_symmetry.space_group_name_H-M   'P 1'
#
loop_
_entity.id
_entity.type
_entity.pdbx_description
1 polymer ?
#
loop_
_entity_poly.entity_id
_entity_poly.type
_entity_poly.pdbx_seq_one_letter_code
_entity_poly.pdbx_strand_id
1 'polypeptide(L)'
;IRGCPRLIGMLALQACKDTYASNSDTYLNELQWYLAIKHDIPISILALQATLAKAGLSRKVLHKIASERDQQLRTNYIQGITDPRIFSGTACEFPAELVGAFVRGKRYSLVAAMSVKGYIATRVVEGSYDTAEFVDFIIEDVVPQMNAYPEEQSVLVLDNCRIHHCETLRDVLNAEGV
;
A
#
# COMPACT_ATOMS: atom_id res chain seq x y z
N ILE A 1 13.27 -43.13 14.27
CA ILE A 1 13.29 -41.91 15.10
C ILE A 1 11.83 -41.53 15.37
N ARG A 2 11.31 -41.79 16.58
CA ARG A 2 9.93 -41.39 16.93
C ARG A 2 9.94 -39.87 17.10
N GLY A 3 9.22 -39.16 16.24
CA GLY A 3 9.15 -37.70 16.27
C GLY A 3 8.56 -37.20 17.59
N CYS A 4 9.01 -36.01 18.01
CA CYS A 4 8.50 -35.33 19.20
C CYS A 4 6.96 -35.23 19.12
N PRO A 5 6.20 -35.61 20.17
CA PRO A 5 4.75 -35.54 20.15
C PRO A 5 4.30 -34.12 19.81
N ARG A 6 3.23 -33.98 19.02
CA ARG A 6 2.68 -32.67 18.68
C ARG A 6 2.20 -31.99 19.97
N LEU A 7 2.80 -30.86 20.35
CA LEU A 7 2.34 -30.01 21.46
C LEU A 7 0.90 -29.52 21.27
N ILE A 8 0.43 -29.48 20.03
CA ILE A 8 -0.96 -29.13 19.68
C ILE A 8 -1.64 -30.40 19.13
N GLY A 9 -2.57 -30.95 19.91
CA GLY A 9 -3.46 -32.01 19.46
C GLY A 9 -4.41 -31.53 18.35
N MET A 10 -5.02 -32.47 17.63
CA MET A 10 -5.99 -32.19 16.56
C MET A 10 -7.15 -31.28 17.04
N LEU A 11 -7.55 -31.42 18.31
CA LEU A 11 -8.58 -30.60 18.95
C LEU A 11 -8.21 -29.11 19.04
N ALA A 12 -6.96 -28.80 19.38
CA ALA A 12 -6.50 -27.42 19.49
C ALA A 12 -6.32 -26.78 18.10
N LEU A 13 -5.93 -27.57 17.10
CA LEU A 13 -5.94 -27.13 15.70
C LEU A 13 -7.34 -26.87 15.17
N GLN A 14 -8.33 -27.69 15.56
CA GLN A 14 -9.73 -27.47 15.21
C GLN A 14 -10.27 -26.21 15.88
N ALA A 15 -9.97 -26.01 17.17
CA ALA A 15 -10.34 -24.80 17.88
C ALA A 15 -9.74 -23.54 17.26
N CYS A 16 -8.46 -23.59 16.82
CA CYS A 16 -7.87 -22.49 16.06
C CYS A 16 -8.63 -22.20 14.75
N LYS A 17 -9.04 -23.25 14.02
CA LYS A 17 -9.82 -23.09 12.78
C LYS A 17 -11.20 -22.49 13.06
N ASP A 18 -11.89 -22.96 14.09
CA ASP A 18 -13.23 -22.48 14.46
C ASP A 18 -13.20 -21.02 14.94
N THR A 19 -12.16 -20.64 15.70
CA THR A 19 -11.93 -19.25 16.11
C THR A 19 -11.67 -18.36 14.90
N TYR A 20 -10.81 -18.77 13.96
CA TYR A 20 -10.58 -18.00 12.73
C TYR A 20 -11.79 -17.94 11.79
N ALA A 21 -12.62 -18.98 11.77
CA ALA A 21 -13.86 -18.99 10.98
C ALA A 21 -14.92 -18.05 11.56
N SER A 22 -14.96 -17.91 12.88
CA SER A 22 -15.90 -17.02 13.58
C SER A 22 -15.42 -15.56 13.62
N ASN A 23 -14.11 -15.35 13.79
CA ASN A 23 -13.47 -14.04 13.93
C ASN A 23 -12.15 -14.01 13.14
N SER A 24 -12.21 -13.56 11.88
CA SER A 24 -11.02 -13.51 11.00
C SER A 24 -9.96 -12.48 11.42
N ASP A 25 -10.30 -11.58 12.35
CA ASP A 25 -9.44 -10.51 12.86
C ASP A 25 -8.69 -10.85 14.14
N THR A 26 -8.86 -12.07 14.68
CA THR A 26 -8.18 -12.50 15.90
C THR A 26 -6.65 -12.51 15.74
N TYR A 27 -5.96 -11.81 16.63
CA TYR A 27 -4.50 -11.70 16.64
C TYR A 27 -3.85 -12.96 17.23
N LEU A 28 -2.57 -13.21 16.90
CA LEU A 28 -1.84 -14.40 17.38
C LEU A 28 -1.72 -14.46 18.92
N ASN A 29 -1.62 -13.31 19.59
CA ASN A 29 -1.62 -13.23 21.04
C ASN A 29 -3.01 -13.58 21.63
N GLU A 30 -4.11 -13.16 21.01
CA GLU A 30 -5.47 -13.53 21.44
C GLU A 30 -5.70 -15.03 21.29
N LEU A 31 -5.21 -15.62 20.20
CA LEU A 31 -5.29 -17.06 19.98
C LEU A 31 -4.43 -17.83 21.00
N GLN A 32 -3.26 -17.30 21.36
CA GLN A 32 -2.42 -17.82 22.45
C GLN A 32 -3.17 -17.78 23.79
N TRP A 33 -3.79 -16.65 24.12
CA TRP A 33 -4.61 -16.49 25.33
C TRP A 33 -5.79 -17.46 25.35
N TYR A 34 -6.48 -17.63 24.23
CA TYR A 34 -7.59 -18.55 24.08
C TYR A 34 -7.15 -20.01 24.30
N LEU A 35 -6.03 -20.43 23.70
CA LEU A 35 -5.48 -21.77 23.89
C LEU A 35 -5.02 -22.02 25.34
N ALA A 36 -4.45 -21.01 25.98
CA ALA A 36 -4.05 -21.10 27.38
C ALA A 36 -5.26 -21.23 28.32
N ILE A 37 -6.32 -20.43 28.12
CA ILE A 37 -7.49 -20.42 29.02
C ILE A 37 -8.46 -21.57 28.76
N LYS A 38 -8.80 -21.84 27.49
CA LYS A 38 -9.88 -22.76 27.12
C LYS A 38 -9.41 -24.19 26.90
N HIS A 39 -8.13 -24.37 26.56
CA HIS A 39 -7.57 -25.68 26.23
C HIS A 39 -6.43 -26.10 27.16
N ASP A 40 -6.02 -25.25 28.11
CA ASP A 40 -4.89 -25.47 29.03
C ASP A 40 -3.58 -25.79 28.27
N ILE A 41 -3.38 -25.16 27.11
CA ILE A 41 -2.19 -25.31 26.28
C ILE A 41 -1.39 -24.00 26.32
N PRO A 42 -0.44 -23.86 27.24
CA PRO A 42 0.50 -22.75 27.22
C PRO A 42 1.48 -22.96 26.05
N ILE A 43 1.32 -22.18 24.98
CA ILE A 43 2.21 -22.19 23.81
C ILE A 43 2.82 -20.81 23.59
N SER A 44 4.06 -20.74 23.13
CA SER A 44 4.67 -19.46 22.72
C SER A 44 4.13 -19.00 21.37
N ILE A 45 4.11 -17.69 21.12
CA ILE A 45 3.65 -17.12 19.84
C ILE A 45 4.42 -17.71 18.65
N LEU A 46 5.73 -17.87 18.77
CA LEU A 46 6.58 -18.46 17.72
C LEU A 46 6.23 -19.93 17.46
N ALA A 47 5.99 -20.73 18.51
CA ALA A 47 5.59 -22.12 18.35
C ALA A 47 4.18 -22.24 17.76
N LEU A 48 3.27 -21.33 18.12
CA LEU A 48 1.93 -21.24 17.53
C LEU A 48 2.00 -20.90 16.04
N GLN A 49 2.78 -19.88 15.68
CA GLN A 49 2.99 -19.50 14.28
C GLN A 49 3.59 -20.64 13.45
N ALA A 50 4.62 -21.32 13.95
CA ALA A 50 5.22 -22.46 13.27
C ALA A 50 4.22 -23.61 13.10
N THR A 51 3.35 -23.83 14.08
CA THR A 51 2.31 -24.86 14.03
C THR A 51 1.21 -24.52 13.02
N LEU A 52 0.74 -23.27 12.99
CA LEU A 52 -0.24 -22.79 12.01
C LEU A 52 0.31 -22.87 10.58
N ALA A 53 1.55 -22.44 10.38
CA ALA A 53 2.23 -22.53 9.08
C ALA A 53 2.36 -23.99 8.62
N LYS A 54 2.77 -24.90 9.51
CA LYS A 54 2.86 -26.34 9.21
C LYS A 54 1.50 -26.98 8.94
N ALA A 55 0.42 -26.44 9.51
CA ALA A 55 -0.95 -26.86 9.24
C ALA A 55 -1.54 -26.27 7.94
N GLY A 56 -0.76 -25.48 7.19
CA GLY A 56 -1.19 -24.83 5.95
C GLY A 56 -2.06 -23.59 6.16
N LEU A 57 -2.21 -23.13 7.40
CA LEU A 57 -2.94 -21.90 7.73
C LEU A 57 -2.01 -20.71 7.53
N SER A 58 -2.01 -20.15 6.32
CA SER A 58 -1.33 -18.88 6.01
C SER A 58 -2.36 -17.75 6.00
N ARG A 59 -2.18 -16.76 6.88
CA ARG A 59 -3.00 -15.53 6.84
C ARG A 59 -2.41 -14.59 5.78
N LYS A 60 -3.04 -14.54 4.61
CA LYS A 60 -2.81 -13.48 3.63
C LYS A 60 -3.84 -12.38 3.89
N VAL A 61 -3.40 -11.21 4.34
CA VAL A 61 -4.26 -10.04 4.48
C VAL A 61 -4.58 -9.53 3.07
N LEU A 62 -5.69 -9.97 2.50
CA LEU A 62 -6.24 -9.41 1.27
C LEU A 62 -7.12 -8.22 1.63
N HIS A 63 -6.62 -7.03 1.32
CA HIS A 63 -7.30 -5.73 1.30
C HIS A 63 -8.11 -5.33 2.55
N LYS A 64 -7.63 -4.30 3.26
CA LYS A 64 -8.39 -3.63 4.32
C LYS A 64 -9.56 -2.86 3.68
N ILE A 65 -10.79 -3.33 3.87
CA ILE A 65 -12.01 -2.60 3.53
C ILE A 65 -12.45 -1.84 4.78
N ALA A 66 -12.68 -0.53 4.68
CA ALA A 66 -13.19 0.27 5.79
C ALA A 66 -14.59 -0.19 6.22
N SER A 67 -14.81 -0.38 7.53
CA SER A 67 -16.09 -0.85 8.08
C SER A 67 -17.21 0.20 8.04
N GLU A 68 -16.89 1.46 7.80
CA GLU A 68 -17.83 2.59 7.73
C GLU A 68 -18.41 2.78 6.31
N ARG A 69 -18.79 1.69 5.62
CA ARG A 69 -19.58 1.84 4.39
C ARG A 69 -21.03 2.11 4.75
N ASP A 70 -21.38 3.37 4.89
CA ASP A 70 -22.78 3.79 4.78
C ASP A 70 -23.19 3.74 3.30
N GLN A 71 -24.14 2.86 3.00
CA GLN A 71 -24.67 2.68 1.64
C GLN A 71 -25.34 3.97 1.13
N GLN A 72 -25.87 4.79 2.03
CA GLN A 72 -26.49 6.06 1.74
C GLN A 72 -25.45 7.13 1.41
N LEU A 73 -24.35 7.23 2.17
CA LEU A 73 -23.21 8.10 1.83
C LEU A 73 -22.59 7.70 0.48
N ARG A 74 -22.48 6.40 0.21
CA ARG A 74 -21.99 5.90 -1.09
C ARG A 74 -22.91 6.26 -2.24
N THR A 75 -24.23 6.16 -2.04
CA THR A 75 -25.22 6.51 -3.06
C THR A 75 -25.20 8.01 -3.34
N ASN A 76 -25.13 8.84 -2.29
CA ASN A 76 -24.99 10.28 -2.40
C ASN A 76 -23.70 10.69 -3.12
N TYR A 77 -22.59 10.02 -2.83
CA TYR A 77 -21.31 10.23 -3.51
C TYR A 77 -21.38 9.89 -5.01
N ILE A 78 -21.96 8.74 -5.37
CA ILE A 78 -22.13 8.33 -6.77
C ILE A 78 -23.04 9.30 -7.53
N GLN A 79 -24.14 9.73 -6.90
CA GLN A 79 -25.03 10.73 -7.49
C GLN A 79 -24.33 12.07 -7.69
N GLY A 80 -23.53 12.51 -6.70
CA GLY A 80 -22.73 13.73 -6.79
C GLY A 80 -21.70 13.69 -7.92
N ILE A 81 -20.98 12.57 -8.11
CA ILE A 81 -20.05 12.40 -9.24
C ILE A 81 -20.76 12.50 -10.59
N THR A 82 -22.00 12.02 -10.66
CA THR A 82 -22.77 11.97 -11.91
C THR A 82 -23.41 13.33 -12.24
N ASP A 83 -23.54 14.24 -11.26
CA ASP A 83 -24.08 15.58 -11.47
C ASP A 83 -22.98 16.58 -11.87
N PRO A 84 -23.01 17.11 -13.11
CA PRO A 84 -22.01 18.07 -13.60
C PRO A 84 -22.00 19.41 -12.85
N ARG A 85 -23.03 19.70 -12.03
CA ARG A 85 -23.11 20.92 -11.20
C ARG A 85 -22.38 20.76 -9.87
N ILE A 86 -22.20 19.52 -9.42
CA ILE A 86 -21.62 19.18 -8.12
C ILE A 86 -20.19 18.67 -8.29
N PHE A 87 -19.90 17.93 -9.36
CA PHE A 87 -18.58 17.34 -9.60
C PHE A 87 -17.79 18.12 -10.65
N SER A 88 -16.84 18.95 -10.20
CA SER A 88 -15.92 19.69 -11.08
C SER A 88 -14.58 18.96 -11.34
N GLY A 89 -14.29 17.86 -10.63
CA GLY A 89 -13.04 17.10 -10.75
C GLY A 89 -11.84 17.73 -10.01
N THR A 90 -12.11 18.68 -9.10
CA THR A 90 -11.11 19.45 -8.35
C THR A 90 -10.78 18.83 -6.98
N ALA A 91 -11.48 17.76 -6.59
CA ALA A 91 -11.37 17.05 -5.31
C ALA A 91 -11.88 17.83 -4.08
N CYS A 92 -12.45 19.03 -4.27
CA CYS A 92 -13.02 19.86 -3.22
C CYS A 92 -14.51 19.54 -2.94
N GLU A 93 -15.13 18.72 -3.79
CA GLU A 93 -16.59 18.61 -3.91
C GLU A 93 -17.24 17.69 -2.87
N PHE A 94 -16.43 16.82 -2.24
CA PHE A 94 -16.90 15.88 -1.20
C PHE A 94 -15.93 15.87 -0.01
N PRO A 95 -15.98 16.87 0.89
CA PRO A 95 -15.16 16.87 2.09
C PRO A 95 -15.61 15.75 3.04
N ALA A 96 -14.70 14.86 3.40
CA ALA A 96 -14.90 13.87 4.44
C ALA A 96 -14.44 14.47 5.79
N GLU A 97 -15.36 14.67 6.74
CA GLU A 97 -15.01 15.02 8.12
C GLU A 97 -14.54 13.77 8.86
N LEU A 98 -13.22 13.63 9.00
CA LEU A 98 -12.60 12.63 9.87
C LEU A 98 -12.25 13.28 11.21
N VAL A 99 -13.07 13.05 12.24
CA VAL A 99 -12.75 13.44 13.62
C VAL A 99 -12.01 12.29 14.31
N GLY A 100 -10.69 12.32 14.25
CA GLY A 100 -9.82 11.44 15.00
C GLY A 100 -8.50 12.13 15.30
N ALA A 101 -7.92 11.91 16.48
CA ALA A 101 -6.60 12.40 16.82
C ALA A 101 -5.52 11.66 16.01
N PHE A 102 -5.38 12.03 14.74
CA PHE A 102 -4.35 11.53 13.85
C PHE A 102 -3.02 12.17 14.24
N VAL A 103 -2.22 11.48 15.05
CA VAL A 103 -0.79 11.80 15.16
C VAL A 103 -0.13 11.38 13.85
N ARG A 104 -0.12 12.29 12.87
CA ARG A 104 0.60 12.08 11.60
C ARG A 104 2.10 12.16 11.89
N GLY A 105 2.78 11.02 11.85
CA GLY A 105 4.25 11.01 11.77
C GLY A 105 4.74 11.71 10.49
N LYS A 106 6.03 12.03 10.44
CA LYS A 106 6.65 12.57 9.23
C LYS A 106 6.50 11.59 8.07
N ARG A 107 6.02 12.08 6.93
CA ARG A 107 5.86 11.29 5.70
C ARG A 107 6.98 11.66 4.74
N TYR A 108 7.46 10.69 4.01
CA TYR A 108 8.47 10.89 2.97
C TYR A 108 7.98 10.27 1.68
N SER A 109 8.22 10.95 0.55
CA SER A 109 7.98 10.45 -0.79
C SER A 109 9.30 10.19 -1.47
N LEU A 110 9.44 9.00 -2.08
CA LEU A 110 10.61 8.58 -2.85
C LEU A 110 10.19 8.51 -4.32
N VAL A 111 11.00 9.11 -5.19
CA VAL A 111 10.91 8.92 -6.66
C VAL A 111 12.19 8.29 -7.15
N ALA A 112 12.07 7.42 -8.15
CA ALA A 112 13.20 6.74 -8.77
C ALA A 112 12.99 6.65 -10.28
N ALA A 113 13.98 7.08 -11.06
CA ALA A 113 14.06 6.84 -12.50
C ALA A 113 14.89 5.57 -12.75
N MET A 114 14.41 4.70 -13.64
CA MET A 114 15.01 3.39 -13.90
C MET A 114 15.15 3.12 -15.39
N SER A 115 16.26 2.50 -15.77
CA SER A 115 16.47 1.84 -17.06
C SER A 115 16.36 0.33 -16.92
N VAL A 116 16.45 -0.38 -18.04
CA VAL A 116 16.62 -1.84 -18.07
C VAL A 116 17.89 -2.33 -17.35
N LYS A 117 18.89 -1.46 -17.15
CA LYS A 117 20.14 -1.77 -16.44
C LYS A 117 20.04 -1.50 -14.94
N GLY A 118 19.00 -0.81 -14.47
CA GLY A 118 18.77 -0.49 -13.05
C GLY A 118 18.41 0.98 -12.80
N TYR A 119 18.59 1.43 -11.57
CA TYR A 119 18.30 2.80 -11.14
C TYR A 119 19.26 3.81 -11.79
N ILE A 120 18.70 4.90 -12.31
CA ILE A 120 19.44 6.02 -12.90
C ILE A 120 19.54 7.18 -11.90
N ALA A 121 18.43 7.52 -11.26
CA ALA A 121 18.33 8.62 -10.31
C ALA A 121 17.28 8.33 -9.24
N THR A 122 17.48 8.86 -8.04
CA THR A 122 16.54 8.72 -6.91
C THR A 122 16.53 9.98 -6.06
N ARG A 123 15.34 10.41 -5.62
CA ARG A 123 15.20 11.58 -4.74
C ARG A 123 14.13 11.34 -3.68
N VAL A 124 14.39 11.81 -2.45
CA VAL A 124 13.46 11.75 -1.31
C VAL A 124 13.07 13.17 -0.90
N VAL A 125 11.77 13.40 -0.73
CA VAL A 125 11.23 14.65 -0.16
C VAL A 125 10.38 14.35 1.07
N GLU A 126 10.34 15.27 2.04
CA GLU A 126 9.40 15.20 3.16
C GLU A 126 8.03 15.69 2.68
N GLY A 127 6.98 14.89 2.86
CA GLY A 127 5.65 15.15 2.33
C GLY A 127 5.40 14.43 1.00
N SER A 128 4.69 15.10 0.09
CA SER A 128 4.29 14.61 -1.23
C SER A 128 4.90 15.48 -2.32
N TYR A 129 5.33 14.87 -3.43
CA TYR A 129 5.78 15.62 -4.61
C TYR A 129 4.68 16.51 -5.17
N ASP A 130 5.02 17.76 -5.46
CA ASP A 130 4.24 18.61 -6.34
C ASP A 130 4.82 18.62 -7.77
N THR A 131 4.18 19.36 -8.67
CA THR A 131 4.61 19.48 -10.07
C THR A 131 6.01 20.10 -10.18
N ALA A 132 6.35 21.11 -9.38
CA ALA A 132 7.63 21.81 -9.50
C ALA A 132 8.77 20.92 -9.01
N GLU A 133 8.62 20.29 -7.84
CA GLU A 133 9.61 19.35 -7.29
C GLU A 133 9.85 18.16 -8.22
N PHE A 134 8.79 17.68 -8.89
CA PHE A 134 8.90 16.60 -9.86
C PHE A 134 9.62 17.04 -11.15
N VAL A 135 9.27 18.21 -11.70
CA VAL A 135 9.94 18.76 -12.89
C VAL A 135 11.42 18.99 -12.62
N ASP A 136 11.76 19.56 -11.47
CA ASP A 136 13.14 19.77 -11.04
C ASP A 136 13.89 18.44 -10.88
N PHE A 137 13.21 17.38 -10.41
CA PHE A 137 13.81 16.03 -10.38
C PHE A 137 14.13 15.51 -11.78
N ILE A 138 13.23 15.68 -12.74
CA ILE A 138 13.47 15.24 -14.11
C ILE A 138 14.63 16.01 -14.74
N ILE A 139 14.62 17.35 -14.67
CA ILE A 139 15.62 18.20 -15.32
C ILE A 139 17.00 18.03 -14.70
N GLU A 140 17.11 18.03 -13.37
CA GLU A 140 18.40 18.03 -12.69
C GLU A 140 19.00 16.63 -12.51
N ASP A 141 18.17 15.61 -12.28
CA ASP A 141 18.68 14.27 -11.95
C ASP A 141 18.51 13.25 -13.09
N VAL A 142 17.46 13.35 -13.92
CA VAL A 142 17.13 12.33 -14.94
C VAL A 142 17.71 12.69 -16.31
N VAL A 143 17.41 13.88 -16.82
CA VAL A 143 17.84 14.33 -18.16
C VAL A 143 19.36 14.24 -18.38
N PRO A 144 20.24 14.58 -17.41
CA PRO A 144 21.69 14.44 -17.61
C PRO A 144 22.18 13.00 -17.80
N GLN A 145 21.33 12.02 -17.52
CA GLN A 145 21.60 10.59 -17.67
C GLN A 145 20.93 9.99 -18.91
N MET A 146 20.22 10.82 -19.69
CA MET A 146 19.55 10.44 -20.92
C MET A 146 20.37 10.89 -22.13
N ASN A 147 20.11 10.27 -23.28
CA ASN A 147 20.69 10.68 -24.56
C ASN A 147 19.59 11.13 -25.51
N ALA A 148 19.93 11.87 -26.54
CA ALA A 148 18.98 12.22 -27.60
C ALA A 148 18.52 10.96 -28.35
N TYR A 149 17.25 10.90 -28.74
CA TYR A 149 16.71 9.82 -29.55
C TYR A 149 17.42 9.76 -30.93
N PRO A 150 17.84 8.58 -31.42
CA PRO A 150 17.45 7.21 -31.03
C PRO A 150 18.47 6.45 -30.15
N GLU A 151 19.37 7.13 -29.46
CA GLU A 151 20.45 6.48 -28.69
C GLU A 151 19.92 5.70 -27.47
N GLU A 152 20.79 4.93 -26.79
CA GLU A 152 20.40 4.23 -25.56
C GLU A 152 19.89 5.22 -24.49
N GLN A 153 18.88 4.83 -23.71
CA GLN A 153 18.31 5.66 -22.64
C GLN A 153 17.74 7.01 -23.12
N SER A 154 17.17 7.04 -24.33
CA SER A 154 16.60 8.25 -24.94
C SER A 154 15.10 8.46 -24.80
N VAL A 155 14.37 7.46 -24.28
CA VAL A 155 12.91 7.54 -24.15
C VAL A 155 12.51 7.61 -22.69
N LEU A 156 11.83 8.70 -22.30
CA LEU A 156 11.27 8.87 -20.97
C LEU A 156 9.82 8.37 -20.94
N VAL A 157 9.52 7.42 -20.04
CA VAL A 157 8.17 6.90 -19.83
C VAL A 157 7.71 7.24 -18.43
N LEU A 158 6.59 7.95 -18.33
CA LEU A 158 5.94 8.34 -17.07
C LEU A 158 4.50 7.84 -17.06
N ASP A 159 3.94 7.58 -15.87
CA ASP A 159 2.51 7.32 -15.75
C ASP A 159 1.70 8.62 -15.95
N ASN A 160 0.40 8.49 -16.20
CA ASN A 160 -0.49 9.61 -16.46
C ASN A 160 -0.93 10.32 -15.16
N CYS A 161 0.03 10.73 -14.33
CA CYS A 161 -0.23 11.47 -13.11
C CYS A 161 -0.41 12.97 -13.39
N ARG A 162 -1.31 13.65 -12.67
CA ARG A 162 -1.62 15.07 -12.88
C ARG A 162 -0.37 15.97 -12.74
N ILE A 163 0.54 15.63 -11.83
CA ILE A 163 1.76 16.42 -11.60
C ILE A 163 2.78 16.30 -12.74
N HIS A 164 2.59 15.36 -13.68
CA HIS A 164 3.45 15.20 -14.87
C HIS A 164 3.02 16.11 -16.02
N HIS A 165 1.81 16.69 -15.96
CA HIS A 165 1.29 17.59 -16.98
C HIS A 165 1.88 18.98 -16.79
N CYS A 166 3.07 19.20 -17.35
CA CYS A 166 3.75 20.49 -17.39
C CYS A 166 4.25 20.76 -18.82
N GLU A 167 3.72 21.79 -19.47
CA GLU A 167 4.13 22.16 -20.83
C GLU A 167 5.61 22.55 -20.90
N THR A 168 6.10 23.28 -19.88
CA THR A 168 7.51 23.68 -19.77
C THR A 168 8.45 22.48 -19.75
N LEU A 169 8.09 21.40 -19.05
CA LEU A 169 8.90 20.18 -19.02
C LEU A 169 8.99 19.57 -20.43
N ARG A 170 7.87 19.55 -21.17
CA ARG A 170 7.85 19.03 -22.53
C ARG A 170 8.78 19.82 -23.45
N ASP A 171 8.78 21.14 -23.34
CA ASP A 171 9.61 21.99 -24.18
C ASP A 171 11.11 21.80 -23.88
N VAL A 172 11.47 21.64 -22.61
CA VAL A 172 12.85 21.33 -22.19
C VAL A 172 13.29 19.97 -22.71
N LEU A 173 12.46 18.93 -22.56
CA LEU A 173 12.80 17.58 -23.05
C LEU A 173 12.99 17.55 -24.57
N ASN A 174 12.11 18.23 -25.31
CA ASN A 174 12.23 18.36 -26.76
C ASN A 174 13.51 19.08 -27.19
N ALA A 175 13.98 20.08 -26.42
CA ALA A 175 15.22 20.79 -26.70
C ALA A 175 16.46 19.90 -26.50
N GLU A 176 16.41 18.98 -25.55
CA GLU A 176 17.44 17.97 -25.27
C GLU A 176 17.35 16.74 -26.19
N GLY A 177 16.32 16.68 -27.05
CA GLY A 177 16.11 15.58 -27.99
C GLY A 177 15.59 14.30 -27.36
N VAL A 178 14.93 14.41 -26.19
CA VAL A 178 14.30 13.33 -25.42
C VAL A 178 12.80 13.25 -25.70
#